data_AF-A0A2N2DVS4-F1
#
_entry.id   AF-A0A2N2DVS4-F1
#
_cell.length_a   1.000
_cell.length_b   1.000
_cell.length_c   1.000
_cell.angle_alpha   90.00
_cell.angle_beta   90.00
_cell.angle_gamma   90.00
#
_symmetry.space_group_name_H-M   'P 1'
#
loop_
_entity.id
_entity.type
_entity.pdbx_description
1 polymer ?
#
loop_
_entity_poly.entity_id
_entity_poly.type
_entity_poly.pdbx_seq_one_letter_code
_entity_poly.pdbx_strand_id
1 'polypeptide(L)'
;MSKKAISLTIDSNIVAINGIRSTLDSGPYIDALTNRTLAPLRFIGEALGAKVEWLDLSRKIRITDGKKAICKRVPWSQSKL
;
A
#
# COMPACT_ATOMS: atom_id res chain seq x y z
N MET A 1 -1.20 -9.33 14.12
CA MET A 1 -1.19 -8.50 12.90
C MET A 1 -0.71 -9.36 11.74
N SER A 2 -1.40 -9.39 10.61
CA SER A 2 -0.95 -10.17 9.45
C SER A 2 0.18 -9.44 8.73
N LYS A 3 1.30 -10.11 8.49
CA LYS A 3 2.44 -9.56 7.76
C LYS A 3 2.12 -9.59 6.26
N LYS A 4 2.20 -8.44 5.59
CA LYS A 4 2.06 -8.35 4.13
C LYS A 4 3.44 -8.34 3.49
N ALA A 5 3.66 -9.21 2.51
CA ALA A 5 4.90 -9.27 1.73
C ALA A 5 4.63 -8.75 0.33
N ILE A 6 5.47 -7.81 -0.13
CA ILE A 6 5.39 -7.21 -1.46
C ILE A 6 6.74 -7.45 -2.13
N SER A 7 6.73 -8.13 -3.27
CA SER A 7 7.93 -8.46 -4.05
C SER A 7 7.91 -7.70 -5.36
N LEU A 8 8.92 -6.84 -5.54
CA LEU A 8 9.11 -5.95 -6.67
C LEU A 8 10.41 -6.36 -7.38
N THR A 9 10.37 -6.42 -8.72
CA THR A 9 11.54 -6.74 -9.54
C THR A 9 11.89 -5.53 -10.39
N ILE A 10 13.18 -5.16 -10.40
CA ILE A 10 13.70 -4.03 -11.18
C ILE A 10 13.41 -4.27 -12.67
N ASP A 11 12.98 -3.21 -13.36
CA ASP A 11 12.60 -3.20 -14.78
C ASP A 11 11.44 -4.15 -15.12
N SER A 12 10.66 -4.57 -14.11
CA SER A 12 9.44 -5.35 -14.29
C SER A 12 8.21 -4.60 -13.82
N ASN A 13 7.18 -4.57 -14.66
CA ASN A 13 5.86 -4.08 -14.29
C ASN A 13 5.01 -5.16 -13.58
N ILE A 14 5.57 -6.34 -13.33
CA ILE A 14 4.90 -7.43 -12.62
C ILE A 14 5.36 -7.42 -11.16
N VAL A 15 4.39 -7.34 -10.26
CA VAL A 15 4.61 -7.33 -8.82
C VAL A 15 3.84 -8.47 -8.17
N ALA A 16 4.33 -8.98 -7.04
CA ALA A 16 3.61 -9.97 -6.24
C ALA A 16 3.25 -9.41 -4.86
N ILE A 17 1.96 -9.48 -4.50
CA ILE A 17 1.47 -9.18 -3.14
C ILE A 17 1.04 -10.51 -2.51
N ASN A 18 1.73 -10.93 -1.45
CA ASN A 18 1.48 -12.23 -0.79
C ASN A 18 1.45 -13.41 -1.79
N GLY A 19 2.28 -13.36 -2.84
CA GLY A 19 2.35 -14.38 -3.89
C GLY A 19 1.35 -14.21 -5.05
N ILE A 20 0.39 -13.30 -4.94
CA ILE A 20 -0.57 -13.00 -6.01
C ILE A 20 0.04 -11.94 -6.93
N ARG A 21 0.07 -12.23 -8.23
CA ARG A 21 0.63 -11.33 -9.25
C ARG A 21 -0.34 -10.19 -9.56
N SER A 22 0.21 -9.00 -9.77
CA SER A 22 -0.51 -7.82 -10.21
C SER A 22 0.39 -7.01 -11.15
N THR A 23 -0.21 -6.14 -11.95
CA THR A 23 0.50 -5.27 -12.89
C THR A 23 0.58 -3.84 -12.36
N LEU A 24 1.71 -3.20 -12.59
CA LEU A 24 1.99 -1.81 -12.25
C LEU A 24 1.99 -0.94 -13.51
N ASP A 25 1.51 0.29 -13.38
CA ASP A 25 1.64 1.29 -14.44
C ASP A 25 3.10 1.74 -14.63
N SER A 26 3.89 1.73 -13.54
CA SER A 26 5.31 2.07 -13.53
C SER A 26 6.05 1.14 -12.57
N GLY A 27 6.89 0.27 -13.13
CA GLY A 27 7.77 -0.62 -12.38
C GLY A 27 8.91 0.12 -11.69
N PRO A 28 9.56 -0.50 -10.69
CA PRO A 28 10.74 0.06 -10.06
C PRO A 28 11.92 0.04 -11.04
N TYR A 29 12.73 1.09 -11.00
CA TYR A 29 13.92 1.22 -11.85
C TYR A 29 15.08 1.81 -11.06
N ILE A 30 16.30 1.66 -11.56
CA ILE A 30 17.48 2.30 -10.98
C ILE A 30 17.68 3.65 -11.65
N ASP A 31 17.68 4.71 -10.87
CA ASP A 31 18.08 6.02 -11.35
C ASP A 31 19.61 6.09 -11.46
N ALA A 32 20.11 6.24 -12.69
CA ALA A 32 21.53 6.29 -12.99
C ALA A 32 22.23 7.53 -12.41
N LEU A 33 21.49 8.61 -12.16
CA LEU A 33 22.06 9.85 -11.62
C LEU A 33 22.29 9.76 -10.11
N THR A 34 21.39 9.09 -9.39
CA THR A 34 21.44 8.98 -7.93
C THR A 34 21.91 7.62 -7.43
N ASN A 35 22.08 6.63 -8.31
CA ASN A 35 22.35 5.23 -7.99
C ASN A 35 21.37 4.66 -6.94
N ARG A 36 20.10 5.06 -7.04
CA ARG A 36 19.03 4.60 -6.15
C ARG A 36 17.95 3.89 -6.94
N THR A 37 17.38 2.85 -6.33
CA THR A 37 16.16 2.24 -6.87
C THR A 37 14.98 3.12 -6.51
N LEU A 38 14.30 3.64 -7.53
CA LEU A 38 13.04 4.35 -7.37
C LEU A 38 11.91 3.33 -7.49
N ALA A 39 10.98 3.36 -6.54
CA ALA A 39 9.86 2.45 -6.47
C ALA A 39 8.53 3.22 -6.45
N PRO A 40 7.45 2.64 -6.98
CA PRO A 40 6.15 3.29 -7.06
C PRO A 40 5.51 3.45 -5.67
N LEU A 41 5.69 4.63 -5.07
CA LEU A 41 5.24 4.95 -3.71
C LEU A 41 3.74 4.71 -3.51
N ARG A 42 2.89 5.15 -4.46
CA ARG A 42 1.43 5.02 -4.36
C ARG A 42 1.01 3.55 -4.19
N PHE A 43 1.53 2.69 -5.06
CA PHE A 43 1.23 1.27 -5.03
C PHE A 43 1.64 0.63 -3.70
N ILE A 44 2.85 0.92 -3.22
CA ILE A 44 3.33 0.36 -1.95
C ILE A 44 2.44 0.81 -0.79
N GLY A 45 2.09 2.11 -0.74
CA GLY A 45 1.20 2.66 0.29
C GLY A 45 -0.17 1.99 0.29
N GLU A 46 -0.82 1.89 -0.87
CA GLU A 46 -2.14 1.28 -1.01
C GLU A 46 -2.12 -0.23 -0.72
N ALA A 47 -1.09 -0.93 -1.18
CA ALA A 47 -0.89 -2.33 -0.86
C ALA A 47 -0.78 -2.54 0.66
N LEU A 48 -0.16 -1.62 1.40
CA LEU A 48 -0.08 -1.67 2.86
C LEU A 48 -1.35 -1.18 3.58
N GLY A 49 -2.36 -0.69 2.86
CA GLY A 49 -3.61 -0.20 3.41
C GLY A 49 -3.60 1.28 3.79
N ALA A 50 -2.58 2.03 3.37
CA ALA A 50 -2.56 3.48 3.49
C ALA A 50 -3.32 4.13 2.33
N LYS A 51 -3.96 5.27 2.59
CA LYS A 51 -4.53 6.13 1.54
C LYS A 51 -3.47 7.11 1.08
N VAL A 52 -3.19 7.16 -0.22
CA VAL A 52 -2.20 8.08 -0.81
C VAL A 52 -2.92 9.06 -1.72
N GLU A 53 -2.80 10.36 -1.42
CA GLU A 53 -3.43 11.44 -2.17
C GLU A 53 -2.37 12.43 -2.66
N TRP A 54 -2.51 12.90 -3.90
CA TRP A 54 -1.71 13.98 -4.44
C TRP A 54 -2.47 15.30 -4.30
N LEU A 55 -1.82 16.31 -3.72
CA LEU A 55 -2.37 17.63 -3.50
C LEU A 55 -1.74 18.61 -4.51
N ASP A 56 -2.36 18.70 -5.69
CA ASP A 56 -1.85 19.48 -6.84
C ASP A 56 -1.41 20.89 -6.48
N LEU A 57 -2.28 21.64 -5.79
CA LEU A 57 -2.04 23.04 -5.44
C LEU A 57 -0.77 23.26 -4.61
N SER A 58 -0.43 22.28 -3.77
CA SER A 58 0.71 22.37 -2.86
C SER A 58 1.92 21.56 -3.32
N ARG A 59 1.77 20.76 -4.39
CA ARG A 59 2.73 19.74 -4.85
C ARG A 59 3.18 18.83 -3.71
N LYS A 60 2.22 18.39 -2.87
CA LYS A 60 2.48 17.53 -1.70
C LYS A 60 1.77 16.19 -1.86
N ILE A 61 2.38 15.16 -1.28
CA ILE A 61 1.77 13.84 -1.12
C ILE A 61 1.23 13.74 0.30
N ARG A 62 -0.06 13.42 0.45
CA ARG A 62 -0.68 13.12 1.74
C ARG A 62 -0.87 11.61 1.86
N ILE A 63 -0.21 11.01 2.86
CA ILE A 63 -0.34 9.59 3.18
C ILE A 63 -1.08 9.47 4.51
N THR A 64 -2.20 8.74 4.51
CA THR A 64 -3.00 8.49 5.71
C THR A 64 -3.01 6.99 6.01
N ASP A 65 -2.38 6.57 7.11
CA ASP A 65 -2.46 5.19 7.59
C ASP A 65 -3.82 4.97 8.26
N GLY A 66 -4.64 4.09 7.69
CA GLY A 66 -6.01 3.82 8.11
C GLY A 66 -6.14 2.99 9.38
N LYS A 67 -5.16 3.00 10.29
CA LYS A 67 -5.25 2.34 11.61
C LYS A 67 -6.25 3.06 12.52
N LYS A 68 -7.53 2.93 12.17
CA LYS A 68 -8.66 3.25 13.02
C LYS A 68 -8.81 2.15 14.06
N ALA A 69 -8.92 2.55 15.33
CA ALA A 69 -9.26 1.65 16.42
C ALA A 69 -10.62 0.98 16.11
N ILE A 70 -10.60 -0.34 15.91
CA ILE A 70 -11.81 -1.12 15.77
C ILE A 70 -12.29 -1.46 17.19
N CYS A 71 -13.13 -0.61 17.78
CA CYS A 71 -13.95 -1.04 18.91
C CYS A 71 -15.13 -1.82 18.33
N LYS A 72 -14.95 -3.13 18.09
CA LYS A 72 -16.11 -4.00 17.91
C LYS A 72 -16.75 -4.16 19.28
N ARG A 73 -17.74 -3.32 19.58
CA ARG A 73 -18.70 -3.61 20.64
C ARG A 73 -19.53 -4.79 20.15
N VAL A 74 -19.12 -6.00 20.51
CA VAL A 74 -19.99 -7.17 20.38
C VAL A 74 -21.20 -6.89 21.27
N PRO A 75 -22.44 -6.89 20.76
CA PRO A 75 -23.60 -6.83 21.63
C PRO A 75 -23.55 -8.05 22.55
N TRP A 76 -23.51 -7.81 23.86
CA TRP A 76 -23.95 -8.84 24.80
C TRP A 76 -25.48 -8.96 24.65
N SER A 77 -25.96 -10.20 24.57
CA SER A 77 -27.37 -10.59 24.62
C SER A 77 -28.19 -10.34 23.34
N GLN A 78 -28.70 -11.42 22.74
CA GLN A 78 -30.05 -11.88 23.05
C GLN A 78 -30.10 -13.41 23.09
N SER A 79 -30.25 -13.96 24.30
CA SER A 79 -30.93 -15.22 24.52
C SER A 79 -32.44 -14.98 24.43
N LYS A 80 -33.08 -15.52 23.37
CA LYS A 80 -34.51 -15.85 23.19
C LYS A 80 -34.70 -16.09 21.69
N LEU A 81 -35.15 -17.23 21.18
CA LEU A 81 -35.95 -18.35 21.68
C LEU A 81 -35.38 -19.67 21.12
#